data_AF-A0A8T1UIA7-F1
#
_entry.id   AF-A0A8T1UIA7-F1
#
_cell.length_a   1.000
_cell.length_b   1.000
_cell.length_c   1.000
_cell.angle_alpha   90.00
_cell.angle_beta   90.00
_cell.angle_gamma   90.00
#
_symmetry.space_group_name_H-M   'P 1'
#
loop_
_entity.id
_entity.type
_entity.pdbx_description
1 polymer ?
#
loop_
_entity_poly.entity_id
_entity_poly.type
_entity_poly.pdbx_seq_one_letter_code
_entity_poly.pdbx_strand_id
1 'polypeptide(L)'
;MLLCRPGCQPASGAESASTTTIEDKWETRFAEQLDEHERALAQERERSFETLRDKTKELKAIRKMNMDLYENWSRSGMSLELSEKTKLSAALEMKIADREAISRKLHNTVQELRGNVRIHVRLRLFLPSDGAELMPENPQSVMKFDTFAYMITTNVGSPHTFKFDKIYSQFDSQEFVFQDVSDFIQSAVNGYNVCIFAHSQAVSGKTHTMQRSGAKFSLIVTSYEINNGTIRDLLTVKSDSDVKHCIRTDYRDRNYVEGLDEVDIDFDRAAKQVDKIMNLTARNRSVDRMDMNAHSPRSRSIVTLKIHGYNEAQDTEGERSLNLVDLASSERLSRSNATGDRLKEAQAINKSLSVLAGVFQALAKKSAHVSYRNSKFTFALQPALSGKKVSQCVLGTPVRQIKSTRR
;
A
#
# COMPACT_ATOMS: atom_id res chain seq x y z
N MET A 1 40.50 -77.56 34.17
CA MET A 1 41.18 -77.61 35.47
C MET A 1 40.64 -78.81 36.24
N LEU A 2 41.54 -79.48 36.95
CA LEU A 2 41.37 -80.75 37.66
C LEU A 2 40.23 -80.75 38.69
N LEU A 3 39.57 -81.91 38.89
CA LEU A 3 39.79 -82.76 40.07
C LEU A 3 39.04 -84.12 40.00
N CYS A 4 39.84 -85.16 40.22
CA CYS A 4 39.58 -86.54 40.66
C CYS A 4 38.56 -86.65 41.84
N ARG A 5 37.86 -87.75 42.18
CA ARG A 5 38.20 -89.21 42.28
C ARG A 5 36.89 -90.02 42.67
N PRO A 6 36.88 -91.34 42.98
CA PRO A 6 35.89 -92.29 42.49
C PRO A 6 35.11 -93.07 43.59
N GLY A 7 34.12 -93.86 43.17
CA GLY A 7 33.75 -95.11 43.85
C GLY A 7 32.43 -95.12 44.63
N CYS A 8 31.44 -95.85 44.12
CA CYS A 8 30.84 -97.04 44.74
C CYS A 8 29.54 -97.43 44.02
N GLN A 9 29.41 -98.72 43.73
CA GLN A 9 28.19 -99.44 43.37
C GLN A 9 27.96 -100.51 44.47
N PRO A 10 26.80 -101.21 44.56
CA PRO A 10 25.47 -100.94 43.99
C PRO A 10 24.32 -101.28 45.00
N ALA A 11 23.11 -101.43 44.44
CA ALA A 11 21.92 -102.14 44.95
C ALA A 11 20.87 -101.25 45.65
N SER A 12 19.56 -101.37 45.41
CA SER A 12 18.76 -102.17 44.47
C SER A 12 17.30 -101.79 44.69
N GLY A 13 16.51 -101.70 43.63
CA GLY A 13 15.05 -101.95 43.67
C GLY A 13 14.14 -100.74 43.88
N ALA A 14 13.36 -100.40 42.84
CA ALA A 14 11.90 -100.35 42.85
C ALA A 14 11.39 -99.75 41.53
N GLU A 15 10.35 -100.36 40.99
CA GLU A 15 9.70 -100.04 39.72
C GLU A 15 8.87 -98.74 39.73
N SER A 16 8.60 -98.28 38.52
CA SER A 16 7.40 -97.54 38.05
C SER A 16 7.42 -96.01 38.07
N ALA A 17 7.32 -95.46 36.85
CA ALA A 17 6.50 -94.33 36.39
C ALA A 17 7.29 -93.44 35.42
N SER A 18 6.84 -93.39 34.16
CA SER A 18 7.31 -92.46 33.15
C SER A 18 6.90 -91.02 33.53
N THR A 19 7.69 -90.35 34.35
CA THR A 19 7.59 -88.90 34.54
C THR A 19 8.35 -88.23 33.40
N THR A 20 7.66 -87.90 32.29
CA THR A 20 8.13 -86.80 31.44
C THR A 20 8.13 -85.55 32.31
N THR A 21 9.32 -85.06 32.62
CA THR A 21 9.52 -83.85 33.41
C THR A 21 8.79 -82.69 32.76
N ILE A 22 8.24 -81.79 33.58
CA ILE A 22 7.57 -80.58 33.11
C ILE A 22 8.50 -79.83 32.12
N GLU A 23 9.81 -79.86 32.39
CA GLU A 23 10.89 -79.33 31.57
C GLU A 23 10.88 -79.86 30.12
N ASP A 24 10.75 -81.18 29.89
CA ASP A 24 10.70 -81.76 28.53
C ASP A 24 9.50 -81.25 27.73
N LYS A 25 8.33 -81.07 28.39
CA LYS A 25 7.14 -80.50 27.76
C LYS A 25 7.31 -79.03 27.42
N TRP A 26 8.03 -78.27 28.24
CA TRP A 26 8.37 -76.87 27.95
C TRP A 26 9.39 -76.80 26.81
N GLU A 27 10.43 -77.61 26.80
CA GLU A 27 11.43 -77.64 25.73
C GLU A 27 10.81 -77.98 24.37
N THR A 28 9.94 -78.99 24.33
CA THR A 28 9.24 -79.38 23.08
C THR A 28 8.34 -78.25 22.58
N ARG A 29 7.58 -77.61 23.48
CA ARG A 29 6.68 -76.52 23.13
C ARG A 29 7.42 -75.24 22.73
N PHE A 30 8.56 -74.94 23.37
CA PHE A 30 9.43 -73.84 22.98
C PHE A 30 10.07 -74.11 21.62
N ALA A 31 10.50 -75.33 21.32
CA ALA A 31 11.04 -75.70 20.02
C ALA A 31 9.97 -75.58 18.90
N GLU A 32 8.74 -76.02 19.16
CA GLU A 32 7.60 -75.86 18.24
C GLU A 32 7.27 -74.38 18.00
N GLN A 33 7.24 -73.56 19.06
CA GLN A 33 7.03 -72.11 18.94
C GLN A 33 8.16 -71.41 18.19
N LEU A 34 9.41 -71.82 18.42
CA LEU A 34 10.57 -71.28 17.72
C LEU A 34 10.47 -71.57 16.21
N ASP A 35 10.12 -72.81 15.85
CA ASP A 35 9.98 -73.24 14.46
C ASP A 35 8.78 -72.60 13.76
N GLU A 36 7.64 -72.42 14.45
CA GLU A 36 6.52 -71.62 13.92
C GLU A 36 6.93 -70.16 13.68
N HIS A 37 7.68 -69.56 14.60
CA HIS A 37 8.11 -68.17 14.49
C HIS A 37 9.18 -67.99 13.39
N GLU A 38 10.08 -68.95 13.21
CA GLU A 38 11.04 -68.99 12.11
C GLU A 38 10.35 -69.16 10.76
N ARG A 39 9.33 -70.02 10.66
CA ARG A 39 8.51 -70.19 9.45
C ARG A 39 7.70 -68.93 9.12
N ALA A 40 7.14 -68.26 10.11
CA ALA A 40 6.45 -66.98 9.93
C ALA A 40 7.41 -65.88 9.43
N LEU A 41 8.60 -65.78 10.04
CA LEU A 41 9.66 -64.85 9.61
C LEU A 41 10.15 -65.16 8.19
N ALA A 42 10.25 -66.43 7.80
CA ALA A 42 10.62 -66.84 6.45
C ALA A 42 9.55 -66.44 5.42
N GLN A 43 8.27 -66.65 5.72
CA GLN A 43 7.16 -66.19 4.85
C GLN A 43 7.11 -64.67 4.72
N GLU A 44 7.35 -63.93 5.81
CA GLU A 44 7.35 -62.46 5.77
C GLU A 44 8.53 -61.90 4.98
N ARG A 45 9.72 -62.53 5.09
CA ARG A 45 10.86 -62.22 4.22
C ARG A 45 10.53 -62.48 2.76
N GLU A 46 9.93 -63.62 2.43
CA GLU A 46 9.59 -63.95 1.04
C GLU A 46 8.59 -62.93 0.44
N ARG A 47 7.53 -62.57 1.17
CA ARG A 47 6.59 -61.51 0.75
C ARG A 47 7.29 -60.17 0.55
N SER A 48 8.23 -59.83 1.43
CA SER A 48 9.01 -58.59 1.32
C SER A 48 9.93 -58.62 0.09
N PHE A 49 10.55 -59.76 -0.20
CA PHE A 49 11.38 -59.95 -1.40
C PHE A 49 10.57 -59.86 -2.69
N GLU A 50 9.38 -60.45 -2.75
CA GLU A 50 8.50 -60.35 -3.92
C GLU A 50 8.06 -58.90 -4.16
N THR A 51 7.70 -58.19 -3.08
CA THR A 51 7.33 -56.76 -3.14
C THR A 51 8.51 -55.90 -3.64
N LEU A 52 9.73 -56.16 -3.14
CA LEU A 52 10.94 -55.47 -3.60
C LEU A 52 11.23 -55.76 -5.07
N ARG A 53 11.01 -56.99 -5.51
CA ARG A 53 11.21 -57.40 -6.90
C ARG A 53 10.27 -56.65 -7.85
N ASP A 54 9.00 -56.50 -7.48
CA ASP A 54 8.02 -55.77 -8.28
C ASP A 54 8.31 -54.26 -8.31
N LYS A 55 8.63 -53.65 -7.16
CA LYS A 55 9.11 -52.25 -7.12
C LYS A 55 10.35 -52.03 -7.98
N THR A 56 11.25 -53.03 -8.04
CA THR A 56 12.45 -52.96 -8.89
C THR A 56 12.11 -53.00 -10.38
N LYS A 57 11.08 -53.76 -10.78
CA LYS A 57 10.58 -53.76 -12.17
C LYS A 57 9.96 -52.41 -12.53
N GLU A 58 9.14 -51.83 -11.65
CA GLU A 58 8.54 -50.50 -11.85
C GLU A 58 9.61 -49.42 -11.98
N LEU A 59 10.60 -49.40 -11.08
CA LEU A 59 11.72 -48.45 -11.16
C LEU A 59 12.50 -48.56 -12.47
N LYS A 60 12.71 -49.77 -12.98
CA LYS A 60 13.34 -49.99 -14.29
C LYS A 60 12.47 -49.45 -15.43
N ALA A 61 11.16 -49.65 -15.37
CA ALA A 61 10.22 -49.12 -16.37
C ALA A 61 10.18 -47.59 -16.37
N ILE A 62 10.09 -46.95 -15.19
CA ILE A 62 10.14 -45.49 -15.04
C ILE A 62 11.47 -44.94 -15.55
N ARG A 63 12.59 -45.59 -15.21
CA ARG A 63 13.92 -45.18 -15.69
C ARG A 63 14.02 -45.23 -17.21
N LYS A 64 13.47 -46.26 -17.85
CA LYS A 64 13.40 -46.36 -19.31
C LYS A 64 12.55 -45.25 -19.90
N MET A 65 11.35 -45.03 -19.35
CA MET A 65 10.44 -43.98 -19.81
C MET A 65 11.06 -42.57 -19.69
N ASN A 66 11.79 -42.29 -18.60
CA ASN A 66 12.55 -41.05 -18.45
C ASN A 66 13.64 -40.91 -19.51
N MET A 67 14.39 -41.97 -19.81
CA MET A 67 15.41 -41.95 -20.86
C MET A 67 14.80 -41.69 -22.25
N ASP A 68 13.70 -42.35 -22.58
CA ASP A 68 12.97 -42.15 -23.85
C ASP A 68 12.43 -40.71 -23.95
N LEU A 69 11.95 -40.14 -22.84
CA LEU A 69 11.54 -38.73 -22.75
C LEU A 69 12.71 -37.78 -23.00
N TYR A 70 13.87 -38.01 -22.38
CA TYR A 70 15.08 -37.20 -22.61
C TYR A 70 15.55 -37.29 -24.07
N GLU A 71 15.55 -38.48 -24.67
CA GLU A 71 15.96 -38.66 -26.06
C GLU A 71 15.01 -37.95 -27.03
N ASN A 72 13.70 -38.06 -26.81
CA ASN A 72 12.70 -37.33 -27.61
C ASN A 72 12.82 -35.82 -27.43
N TRP A 73 13.08 -35.34 -26.21
CA TRP A 73 13.30 -33.92 -25.93
C TRP A 73 14.57 -33.39 -26.60
N SER A 74 15.65 -34.19 -26.65
CA SER A 74 16.87 -33.85 -27.40
C SER A 74 16.66 -33.88 -28.92
N ARG A 75 15.96 -34.89 -29.46
CA ARG A 75 15.72 -35.04 -30.92
C ARG A 75 14.77 -34.00 -31.50
N SER A 76 13.80 -33.53 -30.71
CA SER A 76 12.82 -32.53 -31.16
C SER A 76 13.40 -31.13 -31.34
N GLY A 77 14.69 -30.91 -31.04
CA GLY A 77 15.32 -29.58 -31.15
C GLY A 77 14.80 -28.58 -30.11
N MET A 78 13.93 -29.01 -29.20
CA MET A 78 13.24 -28.19 -28.21
C MET A 78 14.23 -27.52 -27.23
N SER A 79 15.37 -28.17 -26.96
CA SER A 79 16.46 -27.57 -26.18
C SER A 79 17.10 -26.36 -26.88
N LEU A 80 17.19 -26.37 -28.21
CA LEU A 80 17.74 -25.27 -28.99
C LEU A 80 16.74 -24.12 -29.04
N GLU A 81 15.46 -24.43 -29.32
CA GLU A 81 14.37 -23.44 -29.30
C GLU A 81 14.21 -22.77 -27.92
N LEU A 82 14.36 -23.53 -26.83
CA LEU A 82 14.32 -22.98 -25.48
C LEU A 82 15.51 -22.04 -25.21
N SER A 83 16.71 -22.39 -25.71
CA SER A 83 17.89 -21.52 -25.63
C SER A 83 17.72 -20.23 -26.43
N GLU A 84 17.13 -20.30 -27.62
CA GLU A 84 16.84 -19.12 -28.44
C GLU A 84 15.76 -18.23 -27.80
N LYS A 85 14.67 -18.83 -27.31
CA LYS A 85 13.61 -18.09 -26.61
C LYS A 85 14.10 -17.44 -25.33
N THR A 86 14.96 -18.11 -24.55
CA THR A 86 15.55 -17.52 -23.33
C THR A 86 16.49 -16.35 -23.67
N LYS A 87 17.34 -16.48 -24.71
CA LYS A 87 18.16 -15.36 -25.21
C LYS A 87 17.30 -14.20 -25.69
N LEU A 88 16.21 -14.48 -26.42
CA LEU A 88 15.28 -13.45 -26.87
C LEU A 88 14.57 -12.78 -25.70
N SER A 89 14.12 -13.53 -24.69
CA SER A 89 13.50 -12.99 -23.47
C SER A 89 14.45 -12.04 -22.76
N ALA A 90 15.69 -12.47 -22.51
CA ALA A 90 16.70 -11.64 -21.87
C ALA A 90 16.99 -10.36 -22.68
N ALA A 91 17.06 -10.46 -24.01
CA ALA A 91 17.24 -9.29 -24.87
C ALA A 91 16.04 -8.33 -24.85
N LEU A 92 14.81 -8.85 -24.77
CA LEU A 92 13.60 -8.04 -24.63
C LEU A 92 13.51 -7.38 -23.26
N GLU A 93 13.83 -8.09 -22.19
CA GLU A 93 13.91 -7.57 -20.83
C GLU A 93 14.91 -6.42 -20.73
N MET A 94 16.10 -6.58 -21.35
CA MET A 94 17.09 -5.49 -21.41
C MET A 94 16.55 -4.26 -22.16
N LYS A 95 15.87 -4.46 -23.30
CA LYS A 95 15.23 -3.36 -24.04
C LYS A 95 14.11 -2.68 -23.25
N ILE A 96 13.35 -3.44 -22.46
CA ILE A 96 12.31 -2.90 -21.56
C ILE A 96 12.98 -2.06 -20.48
N ALA A 97 14.02 -2.57 -19.82
CA ALA A 97 14.76 -1.85 -18.78
C ALA A 97 15.37 -0.54 -19.31
N ASP A 98 15.98 -0.56 -20.50
CA ASP A 98 16.52 0.63 -21.15
C ASP A 98 15.44 1.67 -21.46
N ARG A 99 14.29 1.22 -22.02
CA ARG A 99 13.14 2.09 -22.28
C ARG A 99 12.58 2.70 -21.00
N GLU A 100 12.49 1.92 -19.92
CA GLU A 100 12.03 2.41 -18.62
C GLU A 100 13.01 3.41 -18.01
N ALA A 101 14.33 3.20 -18.13
CA ALA A 101 15.33 4.15 -17.69
C ALA A 101 15.24 5.49 -18.44
N ILE A 102 15.09 5.43 -19.77
CA ILE A 102 14.90 6.61 -20.62
C ILE A 102 13.57 7.32 -20.28
N SER A 103 12.48 6.56 -20.14
CA SER A 103 11.16 7.08 -19.78
C SER A 103 11.18 7.82 -18.45
N ARG A 104 11.81 7.23 -17.42
CA ARG A 104 12.01 7.88 -16.11
C ARG A 104 12.75 9.21 -16.26
N LYS A 105 13.88 9.22 -16.98
CA LYS A 105 14.69 10.43 -17.17
C LYS A 105 13.94 11.54 -17.91
N LEU A 106 13.24 11.19 -19.00
CA LEU A 106 12.41 12.11 -19.78
C LEU A 106 11.27 12.67 -18.94
N HIS A 107 10.52 11.81 -18.26
CA HIS A 107 9.42 12.21 -17.39
C HIS A 107 9.90 13.24 -16.35
N ASN A 108 10.99 12.94 -15.65
CA ASN A 108 11.53 13.82 -14.61
C ASN A 108 11.94 15.18 -15.18
N THR A 109 12.59 15.18 -16.36
CA THR A 109 13.00 16.42 -17.04
C THR A 109 11.77 17.26 -17.41
N VAL A 110 10.72 16.65 -17.97
CA VAL A 110 9.48 17.34 -18.30
C VAL A 110 8.82 17.92 -17.05
N GLN A 111 8.80 17.16 -15.95
CA GLN A 111 8.19 17.63 -14.70
C GLN A 111 8.95 18.82 -14.10
N GLU A 112 10.29 18.80 -14.11
CA GLU A 112 11.14 19.92 -13.64
C GLU A 112 10.95 21.18 -14.50
N LEU A 113 10.90 21.03 -15.83
CA LEU A 113 10.70 22.15 -16.76
C LEU A 113 9.34 22.83 -16.60
N ARG A 114 8.30 22.04 -16.32
CA ARG A 114 6.95 22.54 -16.01
C ARG A 114 6.83 23.16 -14.61
N GLY A 115 7.89 23.13 -13.80
CA GLY A 115 7.89 23.63 -12.44
C GLY A 115 7.46 22.59 -11.40
N ASN A 116 8.10 22.70 -10.24
CA ASN A 116 7.93 21.82 -9.09
C ASN A 116 6.65 22.10 -8.29
N VAL A 117 6.02 23.27 -8.46
CA VAL A 117 4.74 23.58 -7.83
C VAL A 117 3.76 23.93 -8.93
N ARG A 118 2.64 23.22 -8.99
CA ARG A 118 1.56 23.49 -9.95
C ARG A 118 0.26 23.77 -9.25
N ILE A 119 -0.46 24.75 -9.76
CA ILE A 119 -1.74 25.21 -9.24
C ILE A 119 -2.79 25.00 -10.33
N HIS A 120 -3.60 23.96 -10.12
CA HIS A 120 -4.73 23.65 -10.97
C HIS A 120 -6.01 24.14 -10.29
N VAL A 121 -6.90 24.77 -11.03
CA VAL A 121 -8.20 25.22 -10.52
C VAL A 121 -9.28 24.37 -11.14
N ARG A 122 -10.23 23.89 -10.34
CA ARG A 122 -11.41 23.18 -10.84
C ARG A 122 -12.69 23.91 -10.48
N LEU A 123 -13.50 24.19 -11.50
CA LEU A 123 -14.84 24.73 -11.35
C LEU A 123 -15.81 23.57 -11.11
N ARG A 124 -16.62 23.67 -10.04
CA ARG A 124 -17.70 22.71 -9.82
C ARG A 124 -19.01 23.21 -10.43
N LEU A 125 -19.88 22.28 -10.76
CA LEU A 125 -21.28 22.56 -11.09
C LEU A 125 -22.00 23.21 -9.89
N PHE A 126 -22.98 24.05 -10.20
CA PHE A 126 -23.91 24.58 -9.21
C PHE A 126 -24.75 23.45 -8.62
N LEU A 127 -24.86 23.44 -7.29
CA LEU A 127 -25.72 22.51 -6.57
C LEU A 127 -27.02 23.21 -6.19
N PRO A 128 -28.14 22.49 -6.07
CA PRO A 128 -29.41 23.07 -5.62
C PRO A 128 -29.30 23.80 -4.26
N SER A 129 -28.36 23.36 -3.42
CA SER A 129 -28.05 23.96 -2.12
C SER A 129 -27.33 25.32 -2.18
N ASP A 130 -26.86 25.75 -3.35
CA ASP A 130 -26.14 27.03 -3.50
C ASP A 130 -27.07 28.25 -3.52
N GLY A 131 -28.37 28.03 -3.63
CA GLY A 131 -29.43 29.03 -3.52
C GLY A 131 -30.51 28.84 -4.58
N ALA A 132 -31.78 28.84 -4.15
CA ALA A 132 -32.97 28.76 -5.00
C ALA A 132 -33.28 30.06 -5.78
N GLU A 133 -32.39 31.06 -5.75
CA GLU A 133 -32.55 32.36 -6.43
C GLU A 133 -31.72 32.46 -7.73
N LEU A 134 -31.27 31.35 -8.29
CA LEU A 134 -30.74 31.31 -9.65
C LEU A 134 -31.93 31.19 -10.60
N MET A 135 -32.18 32.23 -11.40
CA MET A 135 -33.07 32.11 -12.56
C MET A 135 -32.57 30.91 -13.39
N PRO A 136 -33.42 29.90 -13.68
CA PRO A 136 -33.00 28.64 -14.29
C PRO A 136 -32.35 28.80 -15.67
N GLU A 137 -32.50 29.96 -16.31
CA GLU A 137 -32.05 30.19 -17.68
C GLU A 137 -30.64 30.76 -17.81
N ASN A 138 -30.03 31.39 -16.78
CA ASN A 138 -28.65 31.90 -16.92
C ASN A 138 -27.95 32.24 -15.57
N PRO A 139 -27.30 31.28 -14.89
CA PRO A 139 -26.54 31.56 -13.67
C PRO A 139 -25.26 32.37 -13.99
N GLN A 140 -25.31 33.70 -13.86
CA GLN A 140 -24.11 34.53 -14.03
C GLN A 140 -23.13 34.33 -12.87
N SER A 141 -22.03 33.64 -13.16
CA SER A 141 -20.85 33.61 -12.30
C SER A 141 -20.31 35.02 -12.08
N VAL A 142 -19.97 35.33 -10.84
CA VAL A 142 -19.31 36.59 -10.44
C VAL A 142 -17.86 36.70 -10.99
N MET A 143 -17.32 35.59 -11.50
CA MET A 143 -15.99 35.50 -12.09
C MET A 143 -16.08 35.16 -13.57
N LYS A 144 -15.26 35.82 -14.39
CA LYS A 144 -14.99 35.43 -15.78
C LYS A 144 -13.87 34.41 -15.80
N PHE A 145 -14.06 33.34 -16.56
CA PHE A 145 -13.09 32.27 -16.71
C PHE A 145 -12.63 32.22 -18.16
N ASP A 146 -11.31 32.21 -18.36
CA ASP A 146 -10.70 31.90 -19.64
C ASP A 146 -9.90 30.60 -19.46
N THR A 147 -10.50 29.49 -19.89
CA THR A 147 -9.88 28.16 -19.84
C THR A 147 -8.76 28.00 -20.85
N PHE A 148 -8.71 28.82 -21.91
CA PHE A 148 -7.64 28.79 -22.90
C PHE A 148 -6.42 29.56 -22.44
N ALA A 149 -6.62 30.73 -21.83
CA ALA A 149 -5.53 31.55 -21.28
C ALA A 149 -5.17 31.21 -19.83
N TYR A 150 -5.91 30.29 -19.20
CA TYR A 150 -5.78 29.90 -17.79
C TYR A 150 -5.88 31.09 -16.83
N MET A 151 -6.84 31.97 -17.08
CA MET A 151 -7.08 33.18 -16.29
C MET A 151 -8.46 33.19 -15.64
N ILE A 152 -8.52 33.70 -14.41
CA ILE A 152 -9.76 33.99 -13.69
C ILE A 152 -9.80 35.47 -13.34
N THR A 153 -10.82 36.18 -13.79
CA THR A 153 -11.02 37.59 -13.47
C THR A 153 -12.22 37.76 -12.55
N THR A 154 -12.01 38.39 -11.40
CA THR A 154 -13.07 38.73 -10.44
C THR A 154 -13.75 40.03 -10.84
N ASN A 155 -15.08 40.11 -10.75
CA ASN A 155 -15.84 41.33 -11.09
C ASN A 155 -16.42 42.05 -9.86
N VAL A 156 -16.01 41.70 -8.63
CA VAL A 156 -16.50 42.34 -7.39
C VAL A 156 -15.53 43.41 -6.92
N GLY A 157 -16.02 44.65 -6.82
CA GLY A 157 -15.20 45.79 -6.42
C GLY A 157 -14.24 46.20 -7.54
N SER A 158 -12.95 45.92 -7.34
CA SER A 158 -11.88 46.17 -8.32
C SER A 158 -11.49 44.87 -9.05
N PRO A 159 -11.50 44.84 -10.40
CA PRO A 159 -11.21 43.62 -11.14
C PRO A 159 -9.76 43.17 -10.95
N HIS A 160 -9.58 41.96 -10.45
CA HIS A 160 -8.28 41.30 -10.34
C HIS A 160 -8.27 40.04 -11.21
N THR A 161 -7.21 39.89 -12.00
CA THR A 161 -6.97 38.72 -12.85
C THR A 161 -5.88 37.85 -12.25
N PHE A 162 -6.18 36.56 -12.10
CA PHE A 162 -5.28 35.55 -11.58
C PHE A 162 -4.95 34.56 -12.70
N LYS A 163 -3.67 34.24 -12.87
CA LYS A 163 -3.19 33.24 -13.82
C LYS A 163 -2.85 31.95 -13.07
N PHE A 164 -3.22 30.82 -13.65
CA PHE A 164 -2.99 29.48 -13.12
C PHE A 164 -2.28 28.59 -14.14
N ASP A 165 -1.80 27.43 -13.69
CA ASP A 165 -1.17 26.45 -14.57
C ASP A 165 -2.20 25.68 -15.40
N LYS A 166 -3.38 25.43 -14.82
CA LYS A 166 -4.51 24.80 -15.49
C LYS A 166 -5.83 25.23 -14.85
N ILE A 167 -6.87 25.40 -15.66
CA ILE A 167 -8.25 25.61 -15.20
C ILE A 167 -9.13 24.55 -15.85
N TYR A 168 -9.85 23.81 -15.02
CA TYR A 168 -10.86 22.84 -15.43
C TYR A 168 -12.25 23.46 -15.40
N SER A 169 -12.99 23.25 -16.46
CA SER A 169 -14.38 23.67 -16.62
C SER A 169 -15.33 22.83 -15.74
N GLN A 170 -16.58 23.29 -15.64
CA GLN A 170 -17.63 22.53 -14.96
C GLN A 170 -18.03 21.24 -15.69
N PHE A 171 -17.68 21.13 -16.97
CA PHE A 171 -17.99 19.98 -17.84
C PHE A 171 -16.82 18.99 -17.91
N ASP A 172 -15.67 19.33 -17.34
CA ASP A 172 -14.50 18.47 -17.37
C ASP A 172 -14.72 17.27 -16.42
N SER A 173 -14.63 16.08 -17.01
CA SER A 173 -14.89 14.83 -16.31
C SER A 173 -13.81 14.53 -15.26
N GLN A 174 -14.14 13.65 -14.31
CA GLN A 174 -13.16 13.18 -13.34
C GLN A 174 -11.96 12.49 -14.01
N GLU A 175 -12.21 11.72 -15.08
CA GLU A 175 -11.16 11.05 -15.84
C GLU A 175 -10.21 12.06 -16.50
N PHE A 176 -10.73 13.15 -17.05
CA PHE A 176 -9.90 14.18 -17.66
C PHE A 176 -8.99 14.86 -16.64
N VAL A 177 -9.54 15.21 -15.47
CA VAL A 177 -8.75 15.76 -14.35
C VAL A 177 -7.72 14.74 -13.87
N PHE A 178 -8.10 13.46 -13.81
CA PHE A 178 -7.19 12.38 -13.42
C PHE A 178 -6.00 12.27 -14.33
N GLN A 179 -6.23 12.28 -15.64
CA GLN A 179 -5.19 12.06 -16.64
C GLN A 179 -4.09 13.12 -16.50
N ASP A 180 -4.46 14.38 -16.26
CA ASP A 180 -3.52 15.47 -15.99
C ASP A 180 -2.77 15.32 -14.65
N VAL A 181 -3.38 14.67 -13.67
CA VAL A 181 -2.80 14.40 -12.34
C VAL A 181 -1.97 13.09 -12.34
N SER A 182 -2.20 12.21 -13.31
CA SER A 182 -1.58 10.89 -13.36
C SER A 182 -0.05 10.95 -13.51
N ASP A 183 0.44 12.00 -14.16
CA ASP A 183 1.86 12.33 -14.28
C ASP A 183 2.58 12.37 -12.92
N PHE A 184 1.91 12.86 -11.87
CA PHE A 184 2.50 12.94 -10.54
C PHE A 184 2.52 11.58 -9.84
N ILE A 185 1.58 10.69 -10.16
CA ILE A 185 1.60 9.30 -9.69
C ILE A 185 2.80 8.60 -10.30
N GLN A 186 3.03 8.80 -11.61
CA GLN A 186 4.21 8.27 -12.28
C GLN A 186 5.50 8.83 -11.67
N SER A 187 5.53 10.12 -11.28
CA SER A 187 6.65 10.67 -10.52
C SER A 187 6.85 9.95 -9.18
N ALA A 188 5.77 9.65 -8.45
CA ALA A 188 5.87 8.92 -7.19
C ALA A 188 6.49 7.52 -7.40
N VAL A 189 6.00 6.80 -8.41
CA VAL A 189 6.53 5.50 -8.86
C VAL A 189 8.00 5.59 -9.29
N ASN A 190 8.39 6.67 -9.96
CA ASN A 190 9.75 6.90 -10.45
C ASN A 190 10.76 7.28 -9.36
N GLY A 191 10.34 7.36 -8.10
CA GLY A 191 11.26 7.70 -7.02
C GLY A 191 11.10 9.13 -6.49
N TYR A 192 9.97 9.80 -6.65
CA TYR A 192 9.75 11.15 -6.11
C TYR A 192 8.77 11.13 -4.94
N ASN A 193 8.97 12.04 -3.99
CA ASN A 193 7.91 12.33 -3.02
C ASN A 193 6.97 13.34 -3.65
N VAL A 194 5.69 13.04 -3.63
CA VAL A 194 4.65 13.84 -4.27
C VAL A 194 3.62 14.22 -3.22
N CYS A 195 3.13 15.45 -3.31
CA CYS A 195 2.04 15.92 -2.47
C CYS A 195 0.97 16.56 -3.36
N ILE A 196 -0.25 16.05 -3.27
CA ILE A 196 -1.42 16.58 -3.96
C ILE A 196 -2.35 17.17 -2.91
N PHE A 197 -2.54 18.48 -2.96
CA PHE A 197 -3.46 19.20 -2.07
C PHE A 197 -4.78 19.45 -2.77
N ALA A 198 -5.88 19.01 -2.18
CA ALA A 198 -7.22 19.43 -2.54
C ALA A 198 -7.65 20.56 -1.59
N HIS A 199 -7.77 21.80 -2.09
CA HIS A 199 -8.23 22.94 -1.32
C HIS A 199 -9.56 23.49 -1.83
N SER A 200 -10.55 23.65 -0.96
CA SER A 200 -11.84 24.22 -1.35
C SER A 200 -12.67 24.72 -0.16
N GLN A 201 -13.56 25.67 -0.42
CA GLN A 201 -14.63 26.05 0.51
C GLN A 201 -15.68 24.91 0.61
N ALA A 202 -16.39 24.83 1.73
CA ALA A 202 -17.34 23.75 2.03
C ALA A 202 -18.27 23.44 0.84
N VAL A 203 -18.49 22.14 0.57
CA VAL A 203 -19.32 21.59 -0.52
C VAL A 203 -18.67 21.72 -1.92
N SER A 204 -17.60 20.96 -2.22
CA SER A 204 -16.98 21.00 -3.57
C SER A 204 -16.51 19.68 -4.21
N GLY A 205 -16.94 18.51 -3.70
CA GLY A 205 -16.76 17.23 -4.42
C GLY A 205 -15.31 16.68 -4.50
N LYS A 206 -14.64 16.51 -3.35
CA LYS A 206 -13.19 16.25 -3.26
C LYS A 206 -12.73 14.78 -3.40
N THR A 207 -13.64 13.81 -3.48
CA THR A 207 -13.34 12.42 -3.02
C THR A 207 -13.18 11.36 -4.11
N HIS A 208 -13.33 11.69 -5.39
CA HIS A 208 -13.27 10.69 -6.45
C HIS A 208 -11.93 10.76 -7.18
N THR A 209 -11.37 9.60 -7.57
CA THR A 209 -10.35 9.35 -8.62
C THR A 209 -9.03 8.73 -8.09
N MET A 210 -8.62 7.53 -8.56
CA MET A 210 -7.24 7.14 -9.00
C MET A 210 -7.07 5.59 -9.23
N GLN A 211 -6.59 5.12 -10.41
CA GLN A 211 -5.90 3.81 -10.60
C GLN A 211 -5.17 3.69 -11.97
N ARG A 212 -3.92 3.15 -12.02
CA ARG A 212 -3.43 2.03 -12.89
C ARG A 212 -1.94 1.69 -12.62
N SER A 213 -1.58 0.48 -13.04
CA SER A 213 -0.51 -0.45 -12.63
C SER A 213 0.80 -0.40 -13.43
N GLY A 214 1.89 -0.92 -12.83
CA GLY A 214 3.02 -1.49 -13.57
C GLY A 214 4.42 -1.34 -12.97
N ALA A 215 4.71 -1.94 -11.81
CA ALA A 215 5.99 -2.63 -11.47
C ALA A 215 5.81 -3.40 -10.13
N LYS A 216 6.76 -4.27 -9.74
CA LYS A 216 6.76 -4.95 -8.43
C LYS A 216 7.09 -3.95 -7.33
N PHE A 217 6.05 -3.31 -6.81
CA PHE A 217 6.11 -2.46 -5.64
C PHE A 217 5.42 -3.16 -4.49
N SER A 218 5.77 -2.82 -3.25
CA SER A 218 4.81 -2.94 -2.15
C SER A 218 4.26 -1.55 -1.85
N LEU A 219 2.97 -1.52 -1.53
CA LEU A 219 2.22 -0.30 -1.30
C LEU A 219 1.63 -0.37 0.10
N ILE A 220 2.01 0.58 0.95
CA ILE A 220 1.53 0.69 2.32
C ILE A 220 0.71 1.97 2.43
N VAL A 221 -0.50 1.89 2.99
CA VAL A 221 -1.38 3.04 3.18
C VAL A 221 -1.44 3.39 4.66
N THR A 222 -1.29 4.68 4.94
CA THR A 222 -1.57 5.29 6.25
C THR A 222 -2.56 6.44 6.07
N SER A 223 -3.42 6.67 7.05
CA SER A 223 -4.36 7.79 7.00
C SER A 223 -4.51 8.42 8.38
N TYR A 224 -4.35 9.73 8.45
CA TYR A 224 -4.43 10.47 9.70
C TYR A 224 -5.00 11.86 9.48
N GLU A 225 -5.52 12.47 10.54
CA GLU A 225 -5.92 13.87 10.55
C GLU A 225 -5.08 14.69 11.52
N ILE A 226 -4.94 15.98 11.19
CA ILE A 226 -4.35 16.97 12.08
C ILE A 226 -5.43 18.00 12.42
N ASN A 227 -5.94 17.94 13.64
CA ASN A 227 -6.87 18.91 14.20
C ASN A 227 -6.25 19.58 15.42
N ASN A 228 -6.29 20.92 15.52
CA ASN A 228 -5.74 21.71 16.63
C ASN A 228 -4.31 21.33 17.10
N GLY A 229 -3.46 20.85 16.18
CA GLY A 229 -2.11 20.39 16.52
C GLY A 229 -2.06 19.02 17.23
N THR A 230 -3.17 18.32 17.39
CA THR A 230 -3.21 16.88 17.70
C THR A 230 -3.27 16.06 16.41
N ILE A 231 -2.59 14.92 16.40
CA ILE A 231 -2.57 13.99 15.27
C ILE A 231 -3.40 12.78 15.69
N ARG A 232 -4.33 12.36 14.83
CA ARG A 232 -5.20 11.22 15.08
C ARG A 232 -5.14 10.27 13.91
N ASP A 233 -4.99 8.99 14.20
CA ASP A 233 -5.08 7.92 13.21
C ASP A 233 -6.53 7.71 12.74
N LEU A 234 -6.74 7.65 11.42
CA LEU A 234 -8.03 7.42 10.79
C LEU A 234 -8.23 5.98 10.32
N LEU A 235 -7.20 5.13 10.36
CA LEU A 235 -7.28 3.70 10.05
C LEU A 235 -7.52 2.84 11.30
N THR A 236 -7.42 3.43 12.49
CA THR A 236 -7.62 2.66 13.71
C THR A 236 -9.06 2.16 13.86
N VAL A 237 -9.17 0.88 14.20
CA VAL A 237 -10.43 0.19 14.51
C VAL A 237 -10.62 0.08 16.03
N LYS A 238 -9.54 0.31 16.80
CA LYS A 238 -9.54 0.24 18.26
C LYS A 238 -9.97 1.60 18.82
N SER A 239 -10.86 1.58 19.81
CA SER A 239 -11.27 2.76 20.58
C SER A 239 -10.22 3.15 21.62
N ASP A 240 -8.93 3.01 21.30
CA ASP A 240 -7.85 3.33 22.23
C ASP A 240 -7.54 4.83 22.09
N SER A 241 -8.30 5.64 22.82
CA SER A 241 -8.35 7.10 22.67
C SER A 241 -7.11 7.84 23.17
N ASP A 242 -6.11 7.13 23.72
CA ASP A 242 -4.98 7.76 24.44
C ASP A 242 -3.63 7.64 23.72
N VAL A 243 -3.57 7.03 22.53
CA VAL A 243 -2.32 6.96 21.76
C VAL A 243 -2.00 8.34 21.16
N LYS A 244 -0.98 9.00 21.70
CA LYS A 244 -0.52 10.30 21.23
C LYS A 244 0.50 10.14 20.11
N HIS A 245 0.07 10.38 18.87
CA HIS A 245 0.98 10.37 17.72
C HIS A 245 1.85 11.63 17.65
N CYS A 246 3.14 11.43 17.40
CA CYS A 246 4.15 12.49 17.29
C CYS A 246 4.89 12.43 15.95
N ILE A 247 5.35 13.59 15.48
CA ILE A 247 6.19 13.66 14.27
C ILE A 247 7.63 13.41 14.68
N ARG A 248 8.26 12.41 14.07
CA ARG A 248 9.68 12.07 14.22
C ARG A 248 10.42 12.34 12.92
N THR A 249 11.74 12.34 12.98
CA THR A 249 12.63 12.47 11.84
C THR A 249 13.47 11.19 11.76
N ASP A 250 13.54 10.58 10.58
CA ASP A 250 14.34 9.37 10.35
C ASP A 250 15.84 9.70 10.17
N TYR A 251 16.67 8.68 9.98
CA TYR A 251 18.11 8.81 9.75
C TYR A 251 18.48 9.49 8.42
N ARG A 252 17.50 9.76 7.54
CA ARG A 252 17.64 10.45 6.25
C ARG A 252 17.08 11.87 6.29
N ASP A 253 16.86 12.43 7.49
CA ASP A 253 16.23 13.74 7.71
C ASP A 253 14.80 13.86 7.14
N ARG A 254 14.08 12.74 7.02
CA ARG A 254 12.68 12.70 6.55
C ARG A 254 11.74 12.62 7.75
N ASN A 255 10.81 13.56 7.82
CA ASN A 255 9.78 13.54 8.85
C ASN A 255 8.70 12.50 8.56
N TYR A 256 8.23 11.81 9.59
CA TYR A 256 7.11 10.88 9.54
C TYR A 256 6.33 10.93 10.85
N VAL A 257 5.10 10.39 10.85
CA VAL A 257 4.26 10.29 12.06
C VAL A 257 4.44 8.91 12.67
N GLU A 258 4.78 8.83 13.95
CA GLU A 258 4.99 7.56 14.64
C GLU A 258 3.68 6.91 15.10
N GLY A 259 3.67 5.57 15.09
CA GLY A 259 2.61 4.75 15.67
C GLY A 259 1.28 4.79 14.93
N LEU A 260 1.27 5.16 13.64
CA LEU A 260 0.09 5.02 12.79
C LEU A 260 -0.11 3.56 12.39
N ASP A 261 -1.36 3.14 12.29
CA ASP A 261 -1.76 1.89 11.68
C ASP A 261 -1.42 1.92 10.19
N GLU A 262 -0.76 0.86 9.73
CA GLU A 262 -0.31 0.70 8.36
C GLU A 262 -1.06 -0.47 7.70
N VAL A 263 -1.52 -0.27 6.46
CA VAL A 263 -2.23 -1.30 5.70
C VAL A 263 -1.47 -1.62 4.42
N ASP A 264 -0.96 -2.84 4.33
CA ASP A 264 -0.38 -3.38 3.10
C ASP A 264 -1.47 -3.64 2.06
N ILE A 265 -1.24 -3.13 0.85
CA ILE A 265 -2.13 -3.34 -0.29
C ILE A 265 -1.67 -4.54 -1.08
N ASP A 266 -2.53 -5.54 -1.13
CA ASP A 266 -2.47 -6.65 -2.06
C ASP A 266 -3.02 -6.17 -3.40
N PHE A 267 -2.16 -6.13 -4.43
CA PHE A 267 -2.55 -5.64 -5.76
C PHE A 267 -3.69 -6.44 -6.40
N ASP A 268 -3.83 -7.73 -6.05
CA ASP A 268 -4.93 -8.58 -6.55
C ASP A 268 -6.28 -8.19 -5.94
N ARG A 269 -6.26 -7.50 -4.78
CA ARG A 269 -7.45 -7.09 -4.02
C ARG A 269 -7.51 -5.58 -3.79
N ALA A 270 -6.67 -4.82 -4.48
CA ALA A 270 -6.43 -3.41 -4.22
C ALA A 270 -7.72 -2.58 -4.22
N ALA A 271 -8.60 -2.75 -5.22
CA ALA A 271 -9.84 -1.98 -5.31
C ALA A 271 -10.71 -2.14 -4.05
N LYS A 272 -10.91 -3.38 -3.59
CA LYS A 272 -11.71 -3.67 -2.38
C LYS A 272 -11.04 -3.17 -1.11
N GLN A 273 -9.72 -3.30 -1.00
CA GLN A 273 -8.97 -2.79 0.15
C GLN A 273 -9.02 -1.27 0.23
N VAL A 274 -8.81 -0.59 -0.89
CA VAL A 274 -8.89 0.88 -0.99
C VAL A 274 -10.29 1.36 -0.65
N ASP A 275 -11.36 0.73 -1.17
CA ASP A 275 -12.74 1.08 -0.82
C ASP A 275 -12.99 0.93 0.69
N LYS A 276 -12.48 -0.16 1.30
CA LYS A 276 -12.61 -0.39 2.74
C LYS A 276 -11.87 0.68 3.55
N ILE A 277 -10.65 1.01 3.15
CA ILE A 277 -9.83 2.07 3.75
C ILE A 277 -10.56 3.40 3.66
N MET A 278 -10.99 3.80 2.47
CA MET A 278 -11.68 5.08 2.26
C MET A 278 -12.98 5.17 3.06
N ASN A 279 -13.75 4.08 3.15
CA ASN A 279 -14.95 4.01 3.97
C ASN A 279 -14.65 4.06 5.48
N LEU A 280 -13.54 3.48 5.93
CA LEU A 280 -13.11 3.56 7.32
C LEU A 280 -12.64 4.98 7.67
N THR A 281 -11.76 5.56 6.85
CA THR A 281 -11.28 6.94 6.97
C THR A 281 -12.44 7.92 6.99
N ALA A 282 -13.41 7.78 6.06
CA ALA A 282 -14.59 8.64 6.01
C ALA A 282 -15.46 8.49 7.27
N ARG A 283 -15.65 7.26 7.77
CA ARG A 283 -16.39 7.00 9.01
C ARG A 283 -15.69 7.62 10.21
N ASN A 284 -14.41 7.34 10.42
CA ASN A 284 -13.63 7.85 11.55
C ASN A 284 -13.53 9.38 11.54
N ARG A 285 -13.43 9.98 10.34
CA ARG A 285 -13.53 11.44 10.16
C ARG A 285 -14.93 11.99 10.44
N SER A 286 -15.98 11.20 10.23
CA SER A 286 -17.38 11.59 10.46
C SER A 286 -17.85 11.39 11.90
N VAL A 287 -17.16 10.63 12.74
CA VAL A 287 -17.53 10.45 14.16
C VAL A 287 -17.52 11.79 14.91
N ASP A 288 -16.75 12.78 14.44
CA ASP A 288 -16.76 14.17 14.92
C ASP A 288 -18.05 14.94 14.56
N ARG A 289 -18.94 14.37 13.73
CA ARG A 289 -20.24 14.96 13.34
C ARG A 289 -21.38 14.63 14.29
N MET A 290 -21.22 13.66 15.20
CA MET A 290 -22.27 13.26 16.14
C MET A 290 -22.40 14.21 17.33
N ASP A 291 -21.52 15.21 17.44
CA ASP A 291 -21.79 16.40 18.22
C ASP A 291 -22.71 17.30 17.36
N MET A 292 -23.92 17.59 17.86
CA MET A 292 -25.15 18.13 17.18
C MET A 292 -25.01 19.52 16.50
N ASN A 293 -23.80 19.88 16.12
CA ASN A 293 -23.32 21.25 16.00
C ASN A 293 -22.24 21.40 14.90
N ALA A 294 -21.85 20.33 14.19
CA ALA A 294 -20.74 20.35 13.23
C ALA A 294 -21.22 20.37 11.76
N HIS A 295 -21.57 21.56 11.26
CA HIS A 295 -21.63 21.81 9.82
C HIS A 295 -20.26 22.28 9.30
N SER A 296 -19.67 21.48 8.40
CA SER A 296 -18.45 21.68 7.56
C SER A 296 -17.23 20.83 7.97
N PRO A 297 -16.47 20.25 7.01
CA PRO A 297 -15.23 19.51 7.28
C PRO A 297 -14.11 20.45 7.77
N ARG A 298 -13.88 20.44 9.09
CA ARG A 298 -12.88 21.31 9.76
C ARG A 298 -11.54 20.61 10.04
N SER A 299 -11.45 19.29 9.85
CA SER A 299 -10.18 18.55 9.94
C SER A 299 -9.46 18.45 8.60
N ARG A 300 -8.12 18.44 8.64
CA ARG A 300 -7.24 18.14 7.50
C ARG A 300 -6.94 16.66 7.49
N SER A 301 -7.40 15.97 6.46
CA SER A 301 -7.11 14.55 6.28
C SER A 301 -5.90 14.39 5.38
N ILE A 302 -4.97 13.53 5.77
CA ILE A 302 -3.82 13.13 4.97
C ILE A 302 -3.93 11.62 4.77
N VAL A 303 -3.90 11.19 3.51
CA VAL A 303 -3.72 9.80 3.13
C VAL A 303 -2.34 9.70 2.49
N THR A 304 -1.49 8.87 3.06
CA THR A 304 -0.13 8.67 2.56
C THR A 304 0.01 7.26 2.02
N LEU A 305 0.34 7.18 0.74
CA LEU A 305 0.72 5.96 0.05
C LEU A 305 2.25 5.87 0.07
N LYS A 306 2.81 4.96 0.87
CA LYS A 306 4.23 4.63 0.85
C LYS A 306 4.47 3.58 -0.21
N ILE A 307 5.31 3.93 -1.17
CA ILE A 307 5.72 3.08 -2.28
C ILE A 307 7.12 2.60 -1.95
N HIS A 308 7.27 1.31 -1.70
CA HIS A 308 8.55 0.66 -1.56
C HIS A 308 8.90 0.00 -2.88
N GLY A 309 10.01 0.45 -3.46
CA GLY A 309 10.59 -0.14 -4.66
C GLY A 309 11.94 -0.76 -4.30
N TYR A 310 12.15 -1.99 -4.76
CA TYR A 310 13.45 -2.65 -4.69
C TYR A 310 14.04 -2.73 -6.10
N ASN A 311 15.28 -2.25 -6.24
CA ASN A 311 16.03 -2.34 -7.49
C ASN A 311 17.04 -3.48 -7.40
N GLU A 312 16.69 -4.65 -7.93
CA GLU A 312 17.52 -5.86 -7.98
C GLU A 312 18.90 -5.60 -8.62
N ALA A 313 18.98 -4.74 -9.64
CA ALA A 313 20.22 -4.48 -10.37
C ALA A 313 21.25 -3.65 -9.57
N GLN A 314 20.81 -2.93 -8.55
CA GLN A 314 21.67 -2.05 -7.74
C GLN A 314 21.67 -2.43 -6.26
N ASP A 315 20.94 -3.48 -5.86
CA ASP A 315 20.72 -3.87 -4.47
C ASP A 315 20.32 -2.67 -3.59
N THR A 316 19.40 -1.86 -4.09
CA THR A 316 18.95 -0.63 -3.42
C THR A 316 17.46 -0.64 -3.19
N GLU A 317 17.08 -0.38 -1.94
CA GLU A 317 15.69 -0.18 -1.55
C GLU A 317 15.37 1.31 -1.41
N GLY A 318 14.26 1.71 -2.01
CA GLY A 318 13.76 3.08 -2.00
C GLY A 318 12.33 3.17 -1.52
N GLU A 319 12.11 3.90 -0.43
CA GLU A 319 10.77 4.30 0.02
C GLU A 319 10.45 5.70 -0.48
N ARG A 320 9.28 5.86 -1.10
CA ARG A 320 8.71 7.15 -1.52
C ARG A 320 7.28 7.29 -1.04
N SER A 321 6.81 8.53 -0.96
CA SER A 321 5.45 8.82 -0.50
C SER A 321 4.67 9.63 -1.52
N LEU A 322 3.46 9.18 -1.84
CA LEU A 322 2.40 10.02 -2.43
C LEU A 322 1.44 10.43 -1.33
N ASN A 323 1.35 11.73 -1.07
CA ASN A 323 0.49 12.29 -0.04
C ASN A 323 -0.73 12.94 -0.69
N LEU A 324 -1.92 12.43 -0.41
CA LEU A 324 -3.20 12.99 -0.81
C LEU A 324 -3.76 13.75 0.38
N VAL A 325 -3.89 15.07 0.22
CA VAL A 325 -4.19 15.96 1.34
C VAL A 325 -5.50 16.69 1.08
N ASP A 326 -6.52 16.40 1.90
CA ASP A 326 -7.76 17.18 1.92
C ASP A 326 -7.65 18.29 2.96
N LEU A 327 -7.54 19.53 2.48
CA LEU A 327 -7.48 20.70 3.32
C LEU A 327 -8.86 21.08 3.85
N ALA A 328 -8.89 21.41 5.14
CA ALA A 328 -10.03 22.07 5.79
C ALA A 328 -10.40 23.38 5.08
N SER A 329 -11.67 23.77 5.18
CA SER A 329 -12.18 24.99 4.56
C SER A 329 -11.48 26.26 5.09
N SER A 330 -11.10 27.16 4.18
CA SER A 330 -10.39 28.42 4.46
C SER A 330 -11.33 29.59 4.75
N GLU A 331 -12.48 29.33 5.37
CA GLU A 331 -13.44 30.38 5.70
C GLU A 331 -12.82 31.46 6.60
N ARG A 332 -13.07 32.72 6.24
CA ARG A 332 -12.61 33.85 7.04
C ARG A 332 -13.34 33.85 8.39
N LEU A 333 -12.56 33.93 9.47
CA LEU A 333 -13.07 34.05 10.84
C LEU A 333 -14.08 35.18 11.00
N SER A 334 -13.89 36.30 10.30
CA SER A 334 -14.80 37.45 10.33
C SER A 334 -16.19 37.18 9.76
N ARG A 335 -16.37 36.10 8.99
CA ARG A 335 -17.67 35.65 8.46
C ARG A 335 -18.24 34.46 9.22
N SER A 336 -17.51 33.96 10.21
CA SER A 336 -17.94 32.88 11.09
C SER A 336 -18.44 33.46 12.42
N ASN A 337 -19.65 33.09 12.84
CA ASN A 337 -20.13 33.38 14.20
C ASN A 337 -19.55 32.38 15.23
N ALA A 338 -18.31 31.94 15.02
CA ALA A 338 -17.67 30.91 15.84
C ALA A 338 -17.20 31.50 17.17
N THR A 339 -17.58 30.87 18.28
CA THR A 339 -17.22 31.26 19.65
C THR A 339 -16.60 30.08 20.41
N GLY A 340 -15.88 30.37 21.50
CA GLY A 340 -15.27 29.33 22.35
C GLY A 340 -14.27 28.44 21.61
N ASP A 341 -14.37 27.13 21.79
CA ASP A 341 -13.43 26.17 21.19
C ASP A 341 -13.52 26.11 19.66
N ARG A 342 -14.68 26.43 19.07
CA ARG A 342 -14.83 26.58 17.61
C ARG A 342 -13.97 27.71 17.04
N LEU A 343 -13.78 28.78 17.81
CA LEU A 343 -12.91 29.88 17.39
C LEU A 343 -11.44 29.47 17.43
N LYS A 344 -11.02 28.76 18.48
CA LYS A 344 -9.64 28.22 18.58
C LYS A 344 -9.34 27.24 17.44
N GLU A 345 -10.29 26.35 17.15
CA GLU A 345 -10.21 25.42 16.02
C GLU A 345 -10.05 26.17 14.69
N ALA A 346 -10.94 27.14 14.40
CA ALA A 346 -10.88 27.91 13.17
C ALA A 346 -9.61 28.77 13.06
N GLN A 347 -9.07 29.26 14.18
CA GLN A 347 -7.77 29.95 14.24
C GLN A 347 -6.62 29.00 13.93
N ALA A 348 -6.61 27.78 14.49
CA ALA A 348 -5.59 26.77 14.20
C ALA A 348 -5.62 26.32 12.73
N ILE A 349 -6.83 26.20 12.16
CA ILE A 349 -7.03 25.95 10.74
C ILE A 349 -6.44 27.08 9.90
N ASN A 350 -6.79 28.33 10.15
CA ASN A 350 -6.26 29.43 9.34
C ASN A 350 -4.75 29.61 9.52
N LYS A 351 -4.22 29.43 10.74
CA LYS A 351 -2.77 29.47 11.02
C LYS A 351 -2.00 28.46 10.18
N SER A 352 -2.44 27.20 10.14
CA SER A 352 -1.76 26.16 9.38
C SER A 352 -1.81 26.38 7.86
N LEU A 353 -2.88 26.97 7.32
CA LEU A 353 -2.94 27.39 5.90
C LEU A 353 -2.03 28.57 5.60
N SER A 354 -1.97 29.56 6.49
CA SER A 354 -1.06 30.70 6.36
C SER A 354 0.41 30.27 6.40
N VAL A 355 0.75 29.31 7.28
CA VAL A 355 2.11 28.73 7.32
C VAL A 355 2.41 27.98 6.02
N LEU A 356 1.46 27.19 5.50
CA LEU A 356 1.62 26.49 4.22
C LEU A 356 1.85 27.48 3.06
N ALA A 357 1.08 28.56 3.00
CA ALA A 357 1.27 29.61 1.99
C ALA A 357 2.65 30.28 2.12
N GLY A 358 3.10 30.55 3.35
CA GLY A 358 4.44 31.06 3.61
C GLY A 358 5.56 30.10 3.17
N VAL A 359 5.38 28.79 3.38
CA VAL A 359 6.29 27.75 2.89
C VAL A 359 6.38 27.78 1.36
N PHE A 360 5.25 27.79 0.65
CA PHE A 360 5.25 27.88 -0.81
C PHE A 360 5.88 29.17 -1.33
N GLN A 361 5.63 30.30 -0.67
CA GLN A 361 6.24 31.58 -1.04
C GLN A 361 7.76 31.56 -0.84
N ALA A 362 8.23 31.00 0.26
CA ALA A 362 9.66 30.86 0.53
C ALA A 362 10.34 29.93 -0.48
N LEU A 363 9.70 28.82 -0.84
CA LEU A 363 10.14 27.89 -1.87
C LEU A 363 10.19 28.54 -3.26
N ALA A 364 9.14 29.28 -3.65
CA ALA A 364 9.09 29.98 -4.93
C ALA A 364 10.20 31.04 -5.04
N LYS A 365 10.52 31.72 -3.93
CA LYS A 365 11.62 32.68 -3.83
C LYS A 365 13.01 32.04 -3.67
N LYS A 366 13.10 30.70 -3.61
CA LYS A 366 14.34 29.95 -3.32
C LYS A 366 15.04 30.46 -2.05
N SER A 367 14.26 30.74 -1.01
CA SER A 367 14.78 31.26 0.26
C SER A 367 15.68 30.22 0.93
N ALA A 368 16.78 30.67 1.55
CA ALA A 368 17.70 29.78 2.25
C ALA A 368 17.06 29.06 3.45
N HIS A 369 16.09 29.71 4.10
CA HIS A 369 15.34 29.14 5.22
C HIS A 369 13.86 29.04 4.89
N VAL A 370 13.26 27.90 5.21
CA VAL A 370 11.82 27.63 5.06
C VAL A 370 11.27 27.09 6.37
N SER A 371 10.30 27.78 6.96
CA SER A 371 9.82 27.52 8.33
C SER A 371 8.77 26.40 8.41
N TYR A 372 9.13 25.17 8.02
CA TYR A 372 8.22 24.02 8.07
C TYR A 372 7.69 23.71 9.48
N ARG A 373 8.48 24.01 10.52
CA ARG A 373 8.16 23.72 11.93
C ARG A 373 7.05 24.59 12.52
N ASN A 374 6.65 25.67 11.84
CA ASN A 374 5.62 26.60 12.35
C ASN A 374 4.21 25.99 12.41
N SER A 375 4.02 24.81 11.81
CA SER A 375 2.80 24.00 11.90
C SER A 375 3.16 22.51 11.81
N LYS A 376 2.50 21.68 12.62
CA LYS A 376 2.64 20.21 12.51
C LYS A 376 2.28 19.70 11.11
N PHE A 377 1.36 20.37 10.43
CA PHE A 377 0.96 20.05 9.06
C PHE A 377 2.10 20.21 8.05
N THR A 378 2.77 21.36 8.04
CA THR A 378 3.91 21.62 7.14
C THR A 378 5.15 20.84 7.56
N PHE A 379 5.29 20.51 8.85
CA PHE A 379 6.40 19.71 9.36
C PHE A 379 6.25 18.24 8.95
N ALA A 380 5.06 17.65 9.08
CA ALA A 380 4.79 16.28 8.63
C ALA A 380 4.99 16.12 7.11
N LEU A 381 4.54 17.10 6.32
CA LEU A 381 4.67 17.08 4.86
C LEU A 381 6.00 17.62 4.34
N GLN A 382 6.94 18.00 5.22
CA GLN A 382 8.24 18.55 4.83
C GLN A 382 8.94 17.68 3.78
N PRO A 383 9.02 16.34 3.88
CA PRO A 383 9.74 15.52 2.89
C PRO A 383 9.16 15.56 1.47
N ALA A 384 7.87 15.91 1.34
CA ALA A 384 7.19 16.06 0.07
C ALA A 384 7.21 17.52 -0.43
N LEU A 385 7.32 18.49 0.48
CA LEU A 385 7.41 19.93 0.17
C LEU A 385 8.84 20.41 -0.08
N SER A 386 9.85 19.80 0.55
CA SER A 386 11.25 20.20 0.44
C SER A 386 11.98 19.41 -0.65
N GLY A 387 12.54 20.11 -1.65
CA GLY A 387 13.44 19.56 -2.67
C GLY A 387 13.08 19.92 -4.12
N LYS A 388 13.78 19.30 -5.08
CA LYS A 388 13.48 19.35 -6.53
C LYS A 388 12.26 18.45 -6.87
N LYS A 389 11.12 18.69 -6.20
CA LYS A 389 10.02 17.70 -6.16
C LYS A 389 8.66 18.34 -6.39
N VAL A 390 7.77 17.55 -6.98
CA VAL A 390 6.53 18.04 -7.57
C VAL A 390 5.39 18.04 -6.56
N SER A 391 4.94 19.22 -6.17
CA SER A 391 3.76 19.46 -5.35
C SER A 391 2.65 20.04 -6.23
N GLN A 392 1.50 19.39 -6.29
CA GLN A 392 0.34 19.87 -7.03
C GLN A 392 -0.73 20.35 -6.05
N CYS A 393 -1.25 21.54 -6.26
CA CYS A 393 -2.39 22.08 -5.54
C CYS A 393 -3.58 22.15 -6.50
N VAL A 394 -4.62 21.35 -6.24
CA VAL A 394 -5.91 21.42 -6.91
C VAL A 394 -6.86 22.26 -6.05
N LEU A 395 -7.13 23.48 -6.48
CA LEU A 395 -8.08 24.39 -5.86
C LEU A 395 -9.47 24.20 -6.47
N GLY A 396 -10.40 23.66 -5.71
CA GLY A 396 -11.82 23.68 -6.05
C GLY A 396 -12.48 24.93 -5.47
N THR A 397 -12.79 25.94 -6.27
CA THR A 397 -13.57 27.10 -5.77
C THR A 397 -15.06 26.92 -6.07
N PRO A 398 -15.96 26.99 -5.07
CA PRO A 398 -17.35 27.27 -5.33
C PRO A 398 -17.49 28.73 -5.78
N VAL A 399 -18.21 28.96 -6.87
CA VAL A 399 -18.67 30.29 -7.24
C VAL A 399 -19.89 30.60 -6.40
N ARG A 400 -19.78 31.47 -5.39
CA ARG A 400 -20.95 31.99 -4.66
C ARG A 400 -21.20 33.43 -5.06
N GLN A 401 -22.46 33.76 -5.35
CA GLN A 401 -22.91 35.13 -5.52
C GLN A 401 -22.76 35.87 -4.18
N ILE A 402 -21.96 36.93 -4.12
CA ILE A 402 -22.02 37.87 -3.00
C ILE A 402 -23.04 38.93 -3.40
N LYS A 403 -24.16 39.03 -2.67
CA LYS A 403 -25.12 40.13 -2.84
C LYS A 403 -24.34 41.45 -2.86
N SER A 404 -24.60 42.30 -3.85
CA SER A 404 -24.28 43.71 -3.69
C SER A 404 -25.16 44.22 -2.55
N THR A 405 -24.60 44.31 -1.34
CA THR A 405 -25.21 45.15 -0.33
C THR A 405 -25.02 46.59 -0.79
N ARG A 406 -25.99 47.07 -1.58
CA ARG A 406 -26.34 48.48 -1.60
C ARG A 406 -26.89 48.79 -0.21
N ARG A 407 -26.16 49.59 0.56
CA ARG A 407 -26.61 50.91 0.97
C ARG A 407 -25.40 51.81 1.12
#